data_AF-A0A942TP32-F1
#
_entry.id   AF-A0A942TP32-F1
#
_cell.length_a   1.000
_cell.length_b   1.000
_cell.length_c   1.000
_cell.angle_alpha   90.00
_cell.angle_beta   90.00
_cell.angle_gamma   90.00
#
_symmetry.space_group_name_H-M   'P 1'
#
loop_
_entity.id
_entity.type
_entity.pdbx_description
1 polymer ?
#
loop_
_entity_poly.entity_id
_entity_poly.type
_entity_poly.pdbx_seq_one_letter_code
_entity_poly.pdbx_strand_id
1 'polypeptide(L)'
;MAKEQNNEKVEQTIDIEALKQQLKEELQVEMQKEMEEARIAAEKKEAEEEKRAEVELAKLEMSMKKRLSKEKKVPIFIPEDPLNPDDVVPVGVNGVIYAIPRGQQFDVPESIYKAWKYSYDETVKANKKIKFEQNKQIQVL
;
A
#
# COMPACT_ATOMS: atom_id res chain seq x y z
N MET A 1 -38.14 -49.69 68.21
CA MET A 1 -36.75 -49.19 68.26
C MET A 1 -35.94 -50.08 67.33
N ALA A 2 -35.41 -49.69 66.17
CA ALA A 2 -35.10 -48.39 65.59
C ALA A 2 -35.31 -48.46 64.06
N LYS A 3 -35.99 -47.45 63.51
CA LYS A 3 -36.02 -47.10 62.08
C LYS A 3 -36.01 -45.58 62.11
N GLU A 4 -34.94 -44.95 61.63
CA GLU A 4 -34.85 -43.53 61.24
C GLU A 4 -33.40 -43.08 61.37
N GLN A 5 -32.52 -43.50 60.46
CA GLN A 5 -31.30 -42.75 60.13
C GLN A 5 -30.85 -43.17 58.73
N ASN A 6 -31.66 -42.91 57.70
CA ASN A 6 -31.12 -42.95 56.33
C ASN A 6 -31.98 -42.14 55.35
N ASN A 7 -32.37 -40.92 55.72
CA ASN A 7 -33.14 -40.08 54.82
C ASN A 7 -32.89 -38.58 55.05
N GLU A 8 -31.65 -38.14 54.83
CA GLU A 8 -31.36 -36.70 54.69
C GLU A 8 -30.02 -36.46 53.95
N LYS A 9 -29.84 -37.11 52.80
CA LYS A 9 -28.76 -36.79 51.84
C LYS A 9 -29.30 -36.82 50.40
N VAL A 10 -30.45 -36.21 50.21
CA VAL A 10 -31.02 -35.86 48.91
C VAL A 10 -31.62 -34.49 49.22
N GLU A 11 -30.92 -33.38 49.00
CA GLU A 11 -30.99 -32.61 47.77
C GLU A 11 -29.95 -31.48 47.88
N GLN A 12 -28.77 -31.69 47.31
CA GLN A 12 -27.86 -30.61 46.92
C GLN A 12 -26.82 -31.14 45.93
N THR A 13 -27.26 -32.02 45.01
CA THR A 13 -26.56 -32.19 43.74
C THR A 13 -26.90 -30.97 42.89
N ILE A 14 -26.26 -29.85 43.22
CA ILE A 14 -26.09 -28.74 42.29
C ILE A 14 -25.49 -29.37 41.03
N ASP A 15 -26.08 -29.10 39.87
CA ASP A 15 -25.68 -29.64 38.59
C ASP A 15 -24.31 -29.03 38.21
N ILE A 16 -23.24 -29.59 38.80
CA ILE A 16 -21.85 -29.12 38.67
C ILE A 16 -21.43 -29.06 37.20
N GLU A 17 -22.02 -29.92 36.36
CA GLU A 17 -21.76 -29.97 34.92
C GLU A 17 -22.39 -28.78 34.20
N ALA A 18 -23.64 -28.46 34.50
CA ALA A 18 -24.29 -27.23 34.02
C ALA A 18 -23.56 -25.96 34.48
N LEU A 19 -23.09 -25.91 35.74
CA LEU A 19 -22.34 -24.78 36.28
C LEU A 19 -20.98 -24.60 35.59
N LYS A 20 -20.28 -25.71 35.30
CA LYS A 20 -19.02 -25.70 34.53
C LYS A 20 -19.24 -25.24 33.10
N GLN A 21 -20.36 -25.61 32.48
CA GLN A 21 -20.69 -25.20 31.13
C GLN A 21 -21.01 -23.70 31.06
N GLN A 22 -21.81 -23.17 31.99
CA GLN A 22 -22.08 -21.74 32.11
C GLN A 22 -20.80 -20.92 32.31
N LEU A 23 -19.92 -21.37 33.22
CA LEU A 23 -18.63 -20.70 33.45
C LEU A 23 -17.73 -20.72 32.21
N LYS A 24 -17.75 -21.80 31.44
CA LYS A 24 -16.99 -21.91 30.19
C LYS A 24 -17.52 -20.95 29.11
N GLU A 25 -18.83 -20.84 28.98
CA GLU A 25 -19.48 -19.91 28.04
C GLU A 25 -19.20 -18.46 28.41
N GLU A 26 -19.30 -18.10 29.69
CA GLU A 26 -18.97 -16.76 30.18
C GLU A 26 -17.50 -16.41 29.95
N LEU A 27 -16.59 -17.36 30.22
CA LEU A 27 -15.16 -17.19 29.93
C LEU A 27 -14.88 -17.03 28.43
N GLN A 28 -15.61 -17.74 27.56
CA GLN A 28 -15.48 -17.59 26.11
C GLN A 28 -15.97 -16.23 25.62
N VAL A 29 -17.09 -15.74 26.16
CA VAL A 29 -17.64 -14.43 25.83
C VAL A 29 -16.68 -13.32 26.28
N GLU A 30 -16.11 -13.43 27.48
CA GLU A 30 -15.16 -12.44 27.99
C GLU A 30 -13.85 -12.43 27.17
N MET A 31 -13.32 -13.60 26.84
CA MET A 31 -12.15 -13.73 25.96
C MET A 31 -12.42 -13.15 24.55
N GLN A 32 -13.63 -13.32 24.02
CA GLN A 32 -14.00 -12.71 22.74
C GLN A 32 -14.06 -11.17 22.82
N LYS A 33 -14.56 -10.60 23.91
CA LYS A 33 -14.54 -9.15 24.12
C LYS A 33 -13.12 -8.62 24.21
N GLU A 34 -12.25 -9.26 25.00
CA GLU A 34 -10.85 -8.85 25.13
C GLU A 34 -10.11 -8.92 23.78
N MET A 35 -10.34 -9.98 22.98
CA MET A 35 -9.76 -10.09 21.64
C MET A 35 -10.26 -8.98 20.71
N GLU A 36 -11.54 -8.63 20.76
CA GLU A 36 -12.12 -7.57 19.93
C GLU A 36 -11.61 -6.19 20.35
N GLU A 37 -11.50 -5.92 21.65
CA GLU A 37 -10.89 -4.69 22.16
C GLU A 37 -9.42 -4.58 21.76
N ALA A 38 -8.66 -5.68 21.84
CA ALA A 38 -7.28 -5.73 21.39
C ALA A 38 -7.16 -5.50 19.87
N ARG A 39 -8.10 -6.04 19.07
CA ARG A 39 -8.17 -5.82 17.62
C ARG A 39 -8.43 -4.36 17.29
N ILE A 40 -9.43 -3.74 17.94
CA ILE A 40 -9.76 -2.32 17.77
C ILE A 40 -8.58 -1.43 18.20
N ALA A 41 -7.90 -1.77 19.29
CA ALA A 41 -6.72 -1.04 19.75
C ALA A 41 -5.55 -1.15 18.76
N ALA A 42 -5.32 -2.35 18.19
CA ALA A 42 -4.31 -2.56 17.16
C ALA A 42 -4.61 -1.76 15.88
N GLU A 43 -5.86 -1.80 15.39
CA GLU A 43 -6.29 -1.05 14.20
C GLU A 43 -6.17 0.47 14.41
N LYS A 44 -6.54 0.98 15.59
CA LYS A 44 -6.33 2.40 15.92
C LYS A 44 -4.85 2.78 15.92
N LYS A 45 -3.99 1.92 16.48
CA LYS A 45 -2.55 2.17 16.51
C LYS A 45 -1.95 2.17 15.10
N GLU A 46 -2.33 1.22 14.27
CA GLU A 46 -1.91 1.16 12.85
C GLU A 46 -2.37 2.41 12.09
N ALA A 47 -3.64 2.81 12.24
CA ALA A 47 -4.16 4.03 11.62
C ALA A 47 -3.47 5.32 12.12
N GLU A 48 -3.02 5.37 13.38
CA GLU A 48 -2.21 6.48 13.88
C GLU A 48 -0.78 6.49 13.32
N GLU A 49 -0.17 5.30 13.17
CA GLU A 49 1.15 5.15 12.56
C GLU A 49 1.13 5.54 11.07
N GLU A 50 0.11 5.11 10.33
CA GLU A 50 -0.10 5.52 8.93
C GLU A 50 -0.21 7.04 8.80
N LYS A 51 -1.05 7.68 9.62
CA LYS A 51 -1.19 9.15 9.62
C LYS A 51 0.12 9.87 9.89
N ARG A 52 0.95 9.35 10.81
CA ARG A 52 2.28 9.92 11.08
C ARG A 52 3.20 9.76 9.87
N ALA A 53 3.21 8.59 9.24
CA ALA A 53 4.00 8.32 8.05
C ALA A 53 3.59 9.24 6.88
N GLU A 54 2.30 9.45 6.65
CA GLU A 54 1.79 10.37 5.62
C GLU A 54 2.29 11.81 5.83
N VAL A 55 2.26 12.30 7.08
CA VAL A 55 2.76 13.65 7.41
C VAL A 55 4.26 13.76 7.14
N GLU A 56 5.04 12.71 7.41
CA GLU A 56 6.47 12.68 7.12
C GLU A 56 6.76 12.65 5.62
N LEU A 57 6.02 11.83 4.86
CA LEU A 57 6.11 11.78 3.40
C LEU A 57 5.78 13.12 2.76
N ALA A 58 4.72 13.80 3.21
CA ALA A 58 4.36 15.13 2.72
C ALA A 58 5.46 16.17 2.97
N LYS A 59 6.15 16.10 4.12
CA LYS A 59 7.31 16.97 4.42
C LYS A 59 8.47 16.70 3.47
N LEU A 60 8.76 15.42 3.20
CA LEU A 60 9.81 15.02 2.27
C LEU A 60 9.51 15.49 0.84
N GLU A 61 8.28 15.30 0.38
CA GLU A 61 7.82 15.76 -0.94
C GLU A 61 7.96 17.30 -1.06
N MET A 62 7.53 18.04 -0.04
CA MET A 62 7.64 19.50 -0.03
C MET A 62 9.10 19.97 -0.07
N SER A 63 9.97 19.33 0.71
CA SER A 63 11.42 19.59 0.69
C SER A 63 12.02 19.31 -0.69
N MET A 64 11.62 18.19 -1.30
CA MET A 64 12.07 17.78 -2.61
C MET A 64 11.61 18.75 -3.70
N LYS A 65 10.36 19.22 -3.65
CA LYS A 65 9.83 20.23 -4.57
C LYS A 65 10.64 21.53 -4.51
N LYS A 66 11.01 21.97 -3.30
CA LYS A 66 11.90 23.14 -3.10
C LYS A 66 13.28 22.90 -3.69
N ARG A 67 13.85 21.69 -3.56
CA ARG A 67 15.13 21.34 -4.17
C ARG A 67 15.05 21.41 -5.69
N LEU A 68 14.06 20.75 -6.29
CA LEU A 68 13.84 20.74 -7.75
C LEU A 68 13.64 22.16 -8.31
N SER A 69 12.94 23.05 -7.59
CA SER A 69 12.75 24.44 -8.05
C SER A 69 14.04 25.26 -8.13
N LYS A 70 15.11 24.83 -7.44
CA LYS A 70 16.42 25.49 -7.45
C LYS A 70 17.39 24.88 -8.46
N GLU A 71 17.05 23.73 -9.04
CA GLU A 71 17.89 23.10 -10.06
C GLU A 71 17.91 23.92 -11.34
N LYS A 72 18.97 23.73 -12.13
CA LYS A 72 19.04 24.27 -13.47
C LYS A 72 17.87 23.73 -14.29
N LYS A 73 17.14 24.64 -14.94
CA LYS A 73 16.12 24.27 -15.92
C LYS A 73 16.77 23.89 -17.23
N VAL A 74 16.30 22.80 -17.82
CA VAL A 74 16.77 22.25 -19.09
C VAL A 74 15.57 22.15 -20.02
N PRO A 75 15.70 22.61 -21.27
CA PRO A 75 14.65 22.47 -22.26
C PRO A 75 14.49 21.00 -22.64
N ILE A 76 13.24 20.54 -22.68
CA ILE A 76 12.83 19.23 -23.13
C ILE A 76 11.80 19.38 -24.26
N PHE A 77 11.88 18.48 -25.24
CA PHE A 77 10.86 18.33 -26.27
C PHE A 77 10.46 16.86 -26.30
N ILE A 78 9.17 16.60 -26.07
CA ILE A 78 8.58 15.26 -26.17
C ILE A 78 7.72 15.23 -27.43
N PRO A 79 7.96 14.30 -28.38
CA PRO A 79 7.16 14.23 -29.59
C PRO A 79 5.70 13.86 -29.27
N GLU A 80 4.79 14.28 -30.13
CA GLU A 80 3.39 13.80 -30.10
C GLU A 80 3.35 12.29 -30.33
N ASP A 81 2.44 11.63 -29.62
CA ASP A 81 2.20 10.19 -29.75
C ASP A 81 0.76 9.98 -30.23
N PRO A 82 0.53 9.62 -31.51
CA PRO A 82 -0.82 9.45 -32.04
C PRO A 82 -1.57 8.28 -31.40
N LEU A 83 -0.87 7.37 -30.71
CA LEU A 83 -1.48 6.24 -30.01
C LEU A 83 -1.88 6.60 -28.57
N ASN A 84 -1.44 7.76 -28.07
CA ASN A 84 -1.77 8.22 -26.73
C ASN A 84 -2.61 9.51 -26.82
N PRO A 85 -3.89 9.49 -26.42
CA PRO A 85 -4.76 10.66 -26.51
C PRO A 85 -4.41 11.76 -25.51
N ASP A 86 -3.54 11.50 -24.53
CA ASP A 86 -3.13 12.52 -23.57
C ASP A 86 -2.07 13.45 -24.15
N ASP A 87 -2.18 14.74 -23.85
CA ASP A 87 -1.22 15.76 -24.30
C ASP A 87 -0.02 15.91 -23.36
N VAL A 88 0.00 15.21 -22.22
CA VAL A 88 1.03 15.35 -21.18
C VAL A 88 1.68 14.03 -20.78
N VAL A 89 2.99 14.06 -20.53
CA VAL A 89 3.77 12.97 -19.95
C VAL A 89 4.06 13.29 -18.48
N PRO A 90 3.52 12.53 -17.52
CA PRO A 90 3.89 12.68 -16.12
C PRO A 90 5.26 12.07 -15.86
N VAL A 91 6.16 12.84 -15.24
CA VAL A 91 7.49 12.38 -14.82
C VAL A 91 7.67 12.67 -13.33
N GLY A 92 7.85 11.61 -12.55
CA GLY A 92 8.00 11.68 -11.10
C GLY A 92 9.45 11.49 -10.63
N VAL A 93 9.90 12.32 -9.69
CA VAL A 93 11.15 12.11 -8.94
C VAL A 93 10.88 12.32 -7.45
N ASN A 94 11.07 11.26 -6.65
CA ASN A 94 10.89 11.26 -5.19
C ASN A 94 9.54 11.85 -4.75
N GLY A 95 8.45 11.36 -5.36
CA GLY A 95 7.08 11.79 -5.06
C GLY A 95 6.64 13.07 -5.77
N VAL A 96 7.55 13.88 -6.32
CA VAL A 96 7.19 15.11 -7.04
C VAL A 96 6.97 14.80 -8.52
N ILE A 97 5.76 15.05 -9.01
CA ILE A 97 5.36 14.79 -10.41
C ILE A 97 5.34 16.08 -11.22
N TYR A 98 5.98 16.06 -12.39
CA TYR A 98 5.91 17.10 -13.42
C TYR A 98 5.10 16.60 -14.61
N ALA A 99 4.04 17.33 -14.97
CA ALA A 99 3.31 17.10 -16.21
C ALA A 99 3.98 17.87 -17.34
N ILE A 100 4.65 17.14 -18.24
CA ILE A 100 5.41 17.72 -19.35
C ILE A 100 4.55 17.63 -20.62
N PRO A 101 4.21 18.75 -21.27
CA PRO A 101 3.42 18.72 -22.48
C PRO A 101 4.19 18.09 -23.66
N ARG A 102 3.48 17.33 -24.49
CA ARG A 102 3.96 16.82 -25.78
C ARG A 102 3.87 17.90 -26.86
N GLY A 103 4.59 17.69 -27.97
CA GLY A 103 4.51 18.54 -29.17
C GLY A 103 5.14 19.93 -29.03
N GLN A 104 5.60 20.33 -27.85
CA GLN A 104 6.18 21.65 -27.61
C GLN A 104 7.42 21.61 -26.73
N GLN A 105 8.22 22.68 -26.80
CA GLN A 105 9.38 22.86 -25.94
C GLN A 105 8.93 23.31 -24.55
N PHE A 106 9.46 22.65 -23.51
CA PHE A 106 9.11 22.93 -22.11
C PHE A 106 10.37 22.91 -21.25
N ASP A 107 10.40 23.70 -20.17
CA ASP A 107 11.56 23.76 -19.28
C ASP A 107 11.31 22.96 -17.99
N VAL A 108 12.18 21.99 -17.71
CA VAL A 108 12.08 21.14 -16.51
C VAL A 108 13.38 21.16 -15.70
N PRO A 109 13.33 20.85 -14.39
CA PRO A 109 14.54 20.62 -13.60
C PRO A 109 15.43 19.53 -14.23
N GLU A 110 16.75 19.67 -14.12
CA GLU A 110 17.71 18.73 -14.68
C GLU A 110 17.47 17.28 -14.23
N SER A 111 17.07 17.05 -12.97
CA SER A 111 16.75 15.70 -12.47
C SER A 111 15.54 15.08 -13.19
N ILE A 112 14.51 15.89 -13.49
CA ILE A 112 13.32 15.46 -14.23
C ILE A 112 13.70 15.10 -15.67
N TYR A 113 14.50 15.95 -16.33
CA TYR A 113 15.00 15.68 -17.67
C TYR A 113 15.78 14.35 -17.73
N LYS A 114 16.72 14.14 -16.79
CA LYS A 114 17.52 12.91 -16.72
C LYS A 114 16.66 11.67 -16.53
N ALA A 115 15.67 11.73 -15.63
CA ALA A 115 14.77 10.61 -15.37
C ALA A 115 13.98 10.23 -16.64
N TRP A 116 13.37 11.21 -17.31
CA TRP A 116 12.66 10.98 -18.56
C TRP A 116 13.58 10.44 -19.65
N LYS A 117 14.74 11.09 -19.86
CA LYS A 117 15.68 10.75 -20.92
C LYS A 117 16.21 9.32 -20.78
N TYR A 118 16.55 8.92 -19.55
CA TYR A 118 16.95 7.55 -19.26
C TYR A 118 15.84 6.54 -19.60
N SER A 119 14.61 6.76 -19.11
CA SER A 119 13.48 5.87 -19.39
C SER A 119 13.18 5.75 -20.89
N TYR A 120 13.20 6.88 -21.60
CA TYR A 120 13.00 6.91 -23.05
C TYR A 120 14.11 6.15 -23.79
N ASP A 121 15.38 6.38 -23.44
CA ASP A 121 16.50 5.72 -24.11
C ASP A 121 16.50 4.20 -23.89
N GLU A 122 16.16 3.73 -22.69
CA GLU A 122 16.01 2.30 -22.42
C GLU A 122 14.85 1.69 -23.22
N THR A 123 13.73 2.40 -23.33
CA THR A 123 12.59 1.97 -24.16
C THR A 123 12.98 1.86 -25.63
N VAL A 124 13.70 2.86 -26.16
CA VAL A 124 14.19 2.85 -27.55
C VAL A 124 15.17 1.69 -27.78
N LYS A 125 16.08 1.43 -26.83
CA LYS A 125 17.01 0.29 -26.91
C LYS A 125 16.28 -1.05 -26.93
N ALA A 126 15.32 -1.24 -26.03
CA ALA A 126 14.51 -2.47 -25.98
C ALA A 126 13.74 -2.67 -27.29
N ASN A 127 13.08 -1.63 -27.81
CA ASN A 127 12.34 -1.70 -29.07
C ASN A 127 13.25 -2.02 -30.28
N LYS A 128 14.47 -1.47 -30.32
CA LYS A 128 15.46 -1.81 -31.35
C LYS A 128 15.84 -3.29 -31.29
N LYS A 129 16.04 -3.84 -30.09
CA LYS A 129 16.37 -5.26 -29.89
C LYS A 129 15.23 -6.17 -30.36
N ILE A 130 14.00 -5.87 -29.99
CA ILE A 130 12.81 -6.64 -30.40
C ILE A 130 12.69 -6.67 -31.92
N LYS A 131 12.80 -5.51 -32.60
CA LYS A 131 12.73 -5.45 -34.07
C LYS A 131 13.84 -6.25 -34.75
N PHE A 132 15.05 -6.23 -34.19
CA PHE A 132 16.16 -7.02 -34.72
C PHE A 132 15.89 -8.52 -34.60
N GLU A 133 15.40 -8.98 -33.45
CA GLU A 133 15.07 -10.39 -33.22
C GLU A 133 13.92 -10.88 -34.11
N GLN A 134 12.87 -10.06 -34.29
CA GLN A 134 11.76 -10.37 -35.21
C GLN A 134 12.23 -10.52 -36.66
N ASN A 135 13.06 -9.60 -37.14
CA ASN A 135 13.59 -9.67 -38.52
C ASN A 135 14.47 -10.91 -38.73
N LYS A 136 15.23 -11.33 -37.71
CA LYS A 136 16.03 -12.57 -37.77
C LYS A 136 15.14 -13.81 -37.87
N GLN A 137 14.01 -13.85 -37.18
CA GLN A 137 13.07 -14.98 -37.27
C GLN A 137 12.37 -15.05 -38.62
N ILE A 138 11.99 -13.91 -39.21
CA ILE A 138 11.36 -13.85 -40.54
C ILE A 138 12.31 -14.35 -41.63
N GLN A 139 13.62 -14.15 -41.49
CA GLN A 139 14.62 -14.63 -42.46
C GLN A 139 14.90 -16.14 -42.40
N VAL A 140 14.42 -16.86 -41.37
CA VAL A 140 14.69 -18.29 -41.18
C VAL A 140 13.48 -19.17 -41.57
N LEU A 141 12.51 -18.62 -42.30
CA LEU A 141 11.35 -19.34 -42.85
C LEU A 141 11.50 -19.62 -44.34
#